data_AF-A0A3C0DVE5-F1
#
_entry.id   AF-A0A3C0DVE5-F1
#
_cell.length_a   1.000
_cell.length_b   1.000
_cell.length_c   1.000
_cell.angle_alpha   90.00
_cell.angle_beta   90.00
_cell.angle_gamma   90.00
#
_symmetry.space_group_name_H-M   'P 1'
#
loop_
_entity.id
_entity.type
_entity.pdbx_description
1 polymer ?
#
loop_
_entity_poly.entity_id
_entity_poly.type
_entity_poly.pdbx_seq_one_letter_code
_entity_poly.pdbx_strand_id
1 'polypeptide(L)'
;MKKTVLFFSLAVGLVPSHAANGLWTNPEDPSLPIDFNIQGEYIGKTSGGKKLGAQVIALDKSQFQAVLLPGGLPGAGWDGKNKSLLSGSLNGKIAKFLEAKGNRKYLAKGGNEFSATRQFPPTGHHAAELVSTGKVIEGKYSGGESFRLERIVRKSKSIGKKAPKNAI
;
A
#
# COMPACT_ATOMS: atom_id res chain seq x y z
N MET A 1 35.76 61.56 -22.42
CA MET A 1 35.37 60.27 -23.03
C MET A 1 34.77 59.39 -21.95
N LYS A 2 33.43 59.29 -21.86
CA LYS A 2 32.75 58.49 -20.83
C LYS A 2 32.54 57.07 -21.38
N LYS A 3 33.17 56.07 -20.74
CA LYS A 3 33.05 54.66 -21.12
C LYS A 3 31.79 54.08 -20.47
N THR A 4 30.81 53.69 -21.26
CA THR A 4 29.63 52.96 -20.81
C THR A 4 29.99 51.47 -20.72
N VAL A 5 29.95 50.91 -19.51
CA VAL A 5 30.09 49.46 -19.29
C VAL A 5 28.69 48.86 -19.19
N LEU A 6 28.37 47.95 -20.10
CA LEU A 6 27.10 47.22 -20.14
C LEU A 6 27.25 45.94 -19.30
N PHE A 7 26.52 45.83 -18.19
CA PHE A 7 26.43 44.60 -17.40
C PHE A 7 25.42 43.65 -18.04
N PHE A 8 25.90 42.52 -18.56
CA PHE A 8 25.06 41.41 -19.02
C PHE A 8 24.81 40.47 -17.83
N SER A 9 23.62 40.54 -17.23
CA SER A 9 23.20 39.62 -16.18
C SER A 9 22.70 38.32 -16.80
N LEU A 10 23.48 37.24 -16.67
CA LEU A 10 23.08 35.89 -17.08
C LEU A 10 22.15 35.29 -16.02
N ALA A 11 20.84 35.32 -16.25
CA ALA A 11 19.88 34.60 -15.42
C ALA A 11 19.86 33.12 -15.82
N VAL A 12 20.44 32.25 -14.98
CA VAL A 12 20.28 30.80 -15.10
C VAL A 12 18.88 30.44 -14.61
N GLY A 13 17.95 30.18 -15.53
CA GLY A 13 16.61 29.71 -15.19
C GLY A 13 16.65 28.25 -14.72
N LEU A 14 16.22 27.99 -13.48
CA LEU A 14 15.85 26.65 -13.05
C LEU A 14 14.63 26.21 -13.86
N VAL A 15 14.82 25.33 -14.84
CA VAL A 15 13.71 24.65 -15.51
C VAL A 15 13.28 23.49 -14.61
N PRO A 16 12.07 23.47 -14.02
CA PRO A 16 11.62 22.31 -13.27
C PRO A 16 11.54 21.12 -14.23
N SER A 17 12.32 20.08 -13.94
CA SER A 17 12.29 18.82 -14.67
C SER A 17 10.95 18.16 -14.39
N HIS A 18 10.06 18.14 -15.38
CA HIS A 18 8.81 17.42 -15.30
C HIS A 18 9.10 15.94 -15.54
N ALA A 19 8.56 15.08 -14.69
CA ALA A 19 8.65 13.65 -14.88
C ALA A 19 7.96 13.24 -16.20
N ALA A 20 8.49 12.22 -16.89
CA ALA A 20 7.86 11.67 -18.09
C ALA A 20 6.42 11.21 -17.79
N ASN A 21 5.55 11.17 -18.79
CA ASN A 21 4.17 10.70 -18.62
C ASN A 21 4.16 9.30 -17.97
N GLY A 22 3.49 9.17 -16.82
CA GLY A 22 3.44 7.92 -16.05
C GLY A 22 4.61 7.70 -15.08
N LEU A 23 5.51 8.67 -14.92
CA LEU A 23 6.54 8.69 -13.89
C LEU A 23 6.11 9.65 -12.78
N TRP A 24 5.98 9.14 -11.56
CA TRP A 24 5.73 9.94 -10.37
C TRP A 24 6.95 9.87 -9.46
N THR A 25 7.49 11.03 -9.08
CA THR A 25 8.64 11.14 -8.16
C THR A 25 8.24 11.72 -6.80
N ASN A 26 7.01 12.20 -6.67
CA ASN A 26 6.44 12.71 -5.43
C ASN A 26 5.26 11.82 -4.98
N PRO A 27 5.29 11.22 -3.77
CA PRO A 27 4.17 10.45 -3.24
C PRO A 27 2.91 11.29 -2.94
N GLU A 28 3.03 12.62 -2.93
CA GLU A 28 1.90 13.55 -2.74
C GLU A 28 1.35 14.10 -4.07
N ASP A 29 1.85 13.61 -5.21
CA ASP A 29 1.40 14.07 -6.52
C ASP A 29 -0.10 13.76 -6.73
N PRO A 30 -0.95 14.78 -7.01
CA PRO A 30 -2.39 14.59 -7.15
C PRO A 30 -2.78 13.77 -8.39
N SER A 31 -1.88 13.59 -9.35
CA SER A 31 -2.09 12.79 -10.56
C SER A 31 -1.81 11.29 -10.36
N LEU A 32 -1.38 10.88 -9.15
CA LEU A 32 -1.17 9.47 -8.83
C LEU A 32 -2.44 8.64 -9.08
N PRO A 33 -2.33 7.47 -9.73
CA PRO A 33 -3.45 6.56 -9.89
C PRO A 33 -4.04 6.18 -8.53
N ILE A 34 -5.36 6.03 -8.49
CA ILE A 34 -6.07 5.71 -7.25
C ILE A 34 -5.60 4.41 -6.59
N ASP A 35 -5.03 3.49 -7.35
CA ASP A 35 -4.42 2.26 -6.86
C ASP A 35 -3.29 2.55 -5.85
N PHE A 36 -2.51 3.62 -6.04
CA PHE A 36 -1.53 4.13 -5.07
C PHE A 36 -2.18 4.61 -3.78
N ASN A 37 -3.34 5.26 -3.92
CA ASN A 37 -4.15 5.67 -2.79
C ASN A 37 -4.87 4.52 -2.11
N ILE A 38 -4.88 3.29 -2.62
CA ILE A 38 -5.53 2.12 -1.98
C ILE A 38 -4.51 1.10 -1.46
N GLN A 39 -3.38 0.93 -2.13
CA GLN A 39 -2.32 0.05 -1.65
C GLN A 39 -1.70 0.54 -0.33
N GLY A 40 -1.08 -0.37 0.41
CA GLY A 40 -0.36 -0.05 1.63
C GLY A 40 -0.81 -0.87 2.84
N GLU A 41 -0.42 -0.39 4.01
CA GLU A 41 -0.64 -1.09 5.28
C GLU A 41 -1.76 -0.46 6.11
N TYR A 42 -2.52 -1.31 6.78
CA TYR A 42 -3.66 -0.93 7.61
C TYR A 42 -3.62 -1.69 8.93
N ILE A 43 -4.06 -1.04 10.02
CA ILE A 43 -4.20 -1.67 11.34
C ILE A 43 -5.53 -1.32 11.96
N GLY A 44 -6.01 -2.20 12.82
CA GLY A 44 -7.19 -1.93 13.62
C GLY A 44 -7.59 -3.16 14.40
N LYS A 45 -8.90 -3.35 14.56
CA LYS A 45 -9.45 -4.42 15.38
C LYS A 45 -10.69 -5.03 14.74
N THR A 46 -10.96 -6.28 15.11
CA THR A 46 -12.28 -6.89 14.93
C THR A 46 -13.28 -6.34 15.94
N SER A 47 -14.57 -6.56 15.70
CA SER A 47 -15.64 -6.21 16.65
C SER A 47 -15.48 -6.94 18.00
N GLY A 48 -14.86 -8.13 17.99
CA GLY A 48 -14.44 -8.84 19.21
C GLY A 48 -13.20 -8.27 19.90
N GLY A 49 -12.67 -7.13 19.45
CA GLY A 49 -11.55 -6.44 20.08
C GLY A 49 -10.16 -6.99 19.76
N LYS A 50 -10.06 -8.02 18.90
CA LYS A 50 -8.78 -8.63 18.52
C LYS A 50 -8.04 -7.73 17.53
N LYS A 51 -6.72 -7.61 17.67
CA LYS A 51 -5.88 -6.86 16.72
C LYS A 51 -5.90 -7.53 15.35
N LEU A 52 -5.96 -6.71 14.31
CA LEU A 52 -5.90 -7.14 12.92
C LEU A 52 -5.04 -6.17 12.11
N GLY A 53 -4.17 -6.70 11.25
CA GLY A 53 -3.47 -5.94 10.23
C GLY A 53 -3.97 -6.31 8.84
N ALA A 54 -3.77 -5.42 7.87
CA ALA A 54 -3.93 -5.76 6.46
C ALA A 54 -2.83 -5.13 5.61
N GLN A 55 -2.35 -5.88 4.61
CA GLN A 55 -1.50 -5.35 3.55
C GLN A 55 -2.27 -5.45 2.22
N VAL A 56 -2.46 -4.32 1.55
CA VAL A 56 -3.14 -4.23 0.24
C VAL A 56 -2.09 -4.00 -0.83
N ILE A 57 -2.06 -4.89 -1.82
CA ILE A 57 -1.11 -4.91 -2.93
C ILE A 57 -1.88 -4.55 -4.20
N ALA A 58 -1.47 -3.50 -4.91
CA ALA A 58 -1.98 -3.21 -6.25
C ALA A 58 -1.31 -4.13 -7.28
N LEU A 59 -2.08 -4.64 -8.24
CA LEU A 59 -1.68 -5.66 -9.22
C LEU A 59 -1.92 -5.19 -10.67
N ASP A 60 -1.89 -3.87 -10.89
CA ASP A 60 -2.30 -3.18 -12.11
C ASP A 60 -3.76 -3.43 -12.52
N LYS A 61 -4.21 -2.71 -13.55
CA LYS A 61 -5.55 -2.86 -14.14
C LYS A 61 -6.67 -2.82 -13.08
N SER A 62 -6.49 -1.96 -12.08
CA SER A 62 -7.45 -1.80 -10.99
C SER A 62 -7.73 -3.08 -10.19
N GLN A 63 -6.76 -4.01 -10.17
CA GLN A 63 -6.81 -5.26 -9.40
C GLN A 63 -5.95 -5.16 -8.15
N PHE A 64 -6.34 -5.89 -7.12
CA PHE A 64 -5.66 -5.89 -5.82
C PHE A 64 -5.65 -7.28 -5.19
N GLN A 65 -4.69 -7.49 -4.31
CA GLN A 65 -4.73 -8.57 -3.32
C GLN A 65 -4.63 -7.94 -1.93
N ALA A 66 -5.60 -8.22 -1.06
CA ALA A 66 -5.48 -7.93 0.36
C ALA A 66 -5.01 -9.18 1.11
N VAL A 67 -4.13 -8.98 2.09
CA VAL A 67 -3.66 -9.99 3.03
C VAL A 67 -4.11 -9.57 4.43
N LEU A 68 -5.06 -10.29 5.03
CA LEU A 68 -5.47 -10.09 6.42
C LEU A 68 -4.55 -10.87 7.36
N LEU A 69 -4.09 -10.20 8.41
CA LEU A 69 -3.04 -10.66 9.31
C LEU A 69 -3.53 -10.60 10.78
N PRO A 70 -4.09 -11.71 11.30
CA PRO A 70 -4.54 -11.77 12.69
C PRO A 70 -3.42 -11.42 13.68
N GLY A 71 -3.70 -10.60 14.69
CA GLY A 71 -2.71 -10.15 15.67
C GLY A 71 -2.00 -8.84 15.30
N GLY A 72 -2.03 -8.42 14.02
CA GLY A 72 -1.47 -7.14 13.57
C GLY A 72 -0.66 -7.28 12.30
N LEU A 73 0.20 -6.30 12.02
CA LEU A 73 1.12 -6.32 10.88
C LEU A 73 2.45 -7.03 11.25
N PRO A 74 3.32 -7.36 10.27
CA PRO A 74 4.66 -7.86 10.55
C PRO A 74 5.44 -6.90 11.46
N GLY A 75 6.05 -7.44 12.53
CA GLY A 75 6.72 -6.66 13.57
C GLY A 75 5.78 -5.90 14.52
N ALA A 76 4.47 -6.06 14.39
CA ALA A 76 3.45 -5.39 15.19
C ALA A 76 2.34 -6.35 15.68
N GLY A 77 2.71 -7.58 16.01
CA GLY A 77 1.84 -8.56 16.67
C GLY A 77 1.37 -9.74 15.80
N TRP A 78 1.61 -9.71 14.49
CA TRP A 78 1.36 -10.88 13.64
C TRP A 78 2.24 -12.08 14.02
N ASP A 79 1.70 -13.29 13.93
CA ASP A 79 2.40 -14.55 14.24
C ASP A 79 3.34 -15.06 13.13
N GLY A 80 3.38 -14.40 11.97
CA GLY A 80 4.19 -14.80 10.82
C GLY A 80 3.63 -15.97 10.00
N LYS A 81 2.52 -16.57 10.43
CA LYS A 81 1.98 -17.82 9.88
C LYS A 81 0.56 -17.64 9.36
N ASN A 82 -0.40 -17.30 10.22
CA ASN A 82 -1.83 -17.32 9.90
C ASN A 82 -2.22 -16.08 9.10
N LYS A 83 -2.90 -16.26 7.97
CA LYS A 83 -3.30 -15.13 7.11
C LYS A 83 -4.43 -15.52 6.17
N SER A 84 -5.22 -14.53 5.76
CA SER A 84 -6.29 -14.70 4.77
C SER A 84 -6.03 -13.84 3.53
N LEU A 85 -6.46 -14.32 2.36
CA LEU A 85 -6.22 -13.67 1.08
C LEU A 85 -7.55 -13.28 0.44
N LEU A 86 -7.72 -12.01 0.09
CA LEU A 86 -8.88 -11.50 -0.63
C LEU A 86 -8.47 -10.88 -1.97
N SER A 87 -9.17 -11.26 -3.03
CA SER A 87 -9.03 -10.67 -4.36
C SER A 87 -9.88 -9.40 -4.42
N GLY A 88 -9.31 -8.30 -4.89
CA GLY A 88 -9.99 -7.02 -4.97
C GLY A 88 -10.00 -6.42 -6.36
N SER A 89 -11.00 -5.60 -6.62
CA SER A 89 -11.12 -4.80 -7.83
C SER A 89 -11.65 -3.41 -7.50
N LEU A 90 -11.17 -2.39 -8.20
CA LEU A 90 -11.69 -1.03 -8.09
C LEU A 90 -13.10 -0.93 -8.69
N ASN A 91 -13.98 -0.22 -7.98
CA ASN A 91 -15.27 0.23 -8.47
C ASN A 91 -15.39 1.73 -8.15
N GLY A 92 -15.19 2.57 -9.16
CA GLY A 92 -15.11 4.02 -8.99
C GLY A 92 -13.95 4.41 -8.08
N LYS A 93 -14.25 4.87 -6.85
CA LYS A 93 -13.25 5.28 -5.86
C LYS A 93 -13.05 4.28 -4.72
N ILE A 94 -13.71 3.13 -4.78
CA ILE A 94 -13.74 2.14 -3.71
C ILE A 94 -13.22 0.82 -4.26
N ALA A 95 -12.24 0.21 -3.61
CA ALA A 95 -11.87 -1.17 -3.92
C ALA A 95 -12.75 -2.13 -3.11
N LYS A 96 -13.38 -3.08 -3.80
CA LYS A 96 -14.18 -4.15 -3.19
C LYS A 96 -13.38 -5.44 -3.24
N PHE A 97 -13.37 -6.18 -2.14
CA PHE A 97 -12.57 -7.38 -1.98
C PHE A 97 -13.45 -8.53 -1.48
N LEU A 98 -13.25 -9.69 -2.08
CA LEU A 98 -13.88 -10.95 -1.71
C LEU A 98 -12.80 -11.99 -1.46
N GLU A 99 -13.14 -13.07 -0.77
CA GLU A 99 -12.29 -14.26 -0.64
C GLU A 99 -11.61 -14.61 -1.98
N ALA A 100 -10.29 -14.70 -1.98
CA ALA A 100 -9.57 -15.17 -3.15
C ALA A 100 -9.91 -16.65 -3.38
N LYS A 101 -10.23 -17.00 -4.63
CA LYS A 101 -10.60 -18.37 -5.06
C LYS A 101 -9.89 -18.77 -6.34
N GLY A 102 -9.98 -20.05 -6.67
CA GLY A 102 -9.45 -20.62 -7.92
C GLY A 102 -7.95 -20.92 -7.88
N ASN A 103 -7.36 -21.08 -9.06
CA ASN A 103 -5.96 -21.43 -9.23
C ASN A 103 -5.07 -20.20 -9.03
N ARG A 104 -4.59 -19.99 -7.80
CA ARG A 104 -3.65 -18.91 -7.48
C ARG A 104 -2.21 -19.42 -7.42
N LYS A 105 -1.30 -18.63 -7.96
CA LYS A 105 0.14 -18.91 -8.02
C LYS A 105 0.92 -17.72 -7.46
N TYR A 106 1.91 -18.05 -6.65
CA TYR A 106 2.79 -17.07 -6.05
C TYR A 106 3.49 -16.23 -7.13
N LEU A 107 3.37 -14.91 -7.00
CA LEU A 107 3.96 -13.93 -7.93
C LEU A 107 3.50 -14.07 -9.40
N ALA A 108 2.32 -14.64 -9.65
CA ALA A 108 1.74 -14.61 -10.99
C ALA A 108 1.49 -13.16 -11.46
N LYS A 109 1.68 -12.88 -12.74
CA LYS A 109 1.54 -11.52 -13.28
C LYS A 109 0.08 -11.03 -13.33
N GLY A 110 -0.87 -11.93 -13.54
CA GLY A 110 -2.28 -11.58 -13.63
C GLY A 110 -2.92 -11.47 -12.25
N GLY A 111 -3.67 -10.39 -11.97
CA GLY A 111 -4.35 -10.20 -10.69
C GLY A 111 -5.30 -11.35 -10.29
N ASN A 112 -5.92 -12.00 -11.29
CA ASN A 112 -6.81 -13.14 -11.06
C ASN A 112 -6.08 -14.43 -10.66
N GLU A 113 -4.79 -14.54 -10.97
CA GLU A 113 -3.96 -15.71 -10.67
C GLU A 113 -2.95 -15.42 -9.56
N PHE A 114 -2.70 -14.15 -9.23
CA PHE A 114 -1.71 -13.76 -8.23
C PHE A 114 -2.06 -14.31 -6.85
N SER A 115 -1.01 -14.74 -6.15
CA SER A 115 -1.02 -14.99 -4.71
C SER A 115 0.15 -14.27 -4.06
N ALA A 116 -0.10 -13.62 -2.93
CA ALA A 116 0.94 -13.07 -2.06
C ALA A 116 1.69 -14.17 -1.27
N THR A 117 1.24 -15.43 -1.35
CA THR A 117 1.79 -16.57 -0.59
C THR A 117 2.11 -17.75 -1.52
N ARG A 118 3.15 -18.51 -1.16
CA ARG A 118 3.55 -19.75 -1.88
C ARG A 118 2.47 -20.83 -1.86
N GLN A 119 1.87 -21.03 -0.70
CA GLN A 119 0.75 -21.96 -0.52
C GLN A 119 -0.57 -21.20 -0.69
N PHE A 120 -1.49 -21.77 -1.46
CA PHE A 120 -2.86 -21.28 -1.61
C PHE A 120 -3.87 -22.44 -1.48
N PRO A 121 -4.91 -22.31 -0.62
CA PRO A 121 -5.08 -21.25 0.37
C PRO A 121 -3.96 -21.30 1.42
N PRO A 122 -3.56 -20.15 2.01
CA PRO A 122 -2.55 -20.12 3.06
C PRO A 122 -3.04 -20.78 4.35
N THR A 123 -2.12 -21.07 5.26
CA THR A 123 -2.49 -21.47 6.63
C THR A 123 -3.30 -20.38 7.33
N GLY A 124 -4.38 -20.75 8.02
CA GLY A 124 -5.25 -19.81 8.73
C GLY A 124 -6.11 -18.95 7.80
N HIS A 125 -6.40 -19.45 6.59
CA HIS A 125 -7.28 -18.75 5.66
C HIS A 125 -8.73 -18.80 6.13
N HIS A 126 -9.32 -17.62 6.28
CA HIS A 126 -10.73 -17.42 6.59
C HIS A 126 -11.36 -16.52 5.53
N ALA A 127 -12.49 -16.95 5.00
CA ALA A 127 -13.27 -16.17 4.06
C ALA A 127 -13.71 -14.85 4.69
N ALA A 128 -13.58 -13.76 3.94
CA ALA A 128 -13.99 -12.44 4.35
C ALA A 128 -14.34 -11.60 3.12
N GLU A 129 -15.07 -10.52 3.36
CA GLU A 129 -15.28 -9.44 2.40
C GLU A 129 -14.88 -8.11 3.05
N LEU A 130 -14.35 -7.19 2.25
CA LEU A 130 -14.03 -5.85 2.71
C LEU A 130 -14.14 -4.82 1.58
N VAL A 131 -14.27 -3.56 1.98
CA VAL A 131 -14.17 -2.39 1.11
C VAL A 131 -13.05 -1.49 1.62
N SER A 132 -12.35 -0.83 0.69
CA SER A 132 -11.32 0.16 1.01
C SER A 132 -11.55 1.46 0.26
N THR A 133 -11.44 2.57 0.99
CA THR A 133 -11.37 3.94 0.44
C THR A 133 -9.94 4.46 0.36
N GLY A 134 -8.95 3.61 0.67
CA GLY A 134 -7.57 4.01 0.85
C GLY A 134 -7.23 4.53 2.25
N LYS A 135 -8.14 5.25 2.90
CA LYS A 135 -7.90 5.69 4.30
C LYS A 135 -8.32 4.63 5.31
N VAL A 136 -9.39 3.93 4.97
CA VAL A 136 -10.08 3.00 5.86
C VAL A 136 -10.39 1.72 5.11
N ILE A 137 -10.28 0.60 5.81
CA ILE A 137 -10.85 -0.69 5.43
C ILE A 137 -11.97 -1.02 6.42
N GLU A 138 -13.12 -1.39 5.88
CA GLU A 138 -14.23 -1.97 6.63
C GLU A 138 -14.59 -3.31 6.00
N GLY A 139 -14.78 -4.32 6.83
CA GLY A 139 -15.08 -5.66 6.34
C GLY A 139 -15.67 -6.56 7.41
N LYS A 140 -15.91 -7.81 7.01
CA LYS A 140 -16.39 -8.86 7.91
C LYS A 140 -15.90 -10.22 7.44
N TYR A 141 -15.62 -11.09 8.39
CA TYR A 141 -15.44 -12.51 8.13
C TYR A 141 -16.79 -13.16 7.78
N SER A 142 -16.76 -14.27 7.07
CA SER A 142 -17.97 -15.05 6.75
C SER A 142 -18.75 -15.50 7.99
N GLY A 143 -18.07 -15.68 9.13
CA GLY A 143 -18.66 -15.95 10.44
C GLY A 143 -19.35 -14.76 11.11
N GLY A 144 -19.41 -13.59 10.46
CA GLY A 144 -20.15 -12.41 10.94
C GLY A 144 -19.33 -11.41 11.77
N GLU A 145 -18.12 -11.77 12.23
CA GLU A 145 -17.24 -10.85 12.95
C GLU A 145 -16.76 -9.74 12.00
N SER A 146 -17.20 -8.51 12.24
CA SER A 146 -16.77 -7.32 11.49
C SER A 146 -15.42 -6.82 11.95
N PHE A 147 -14.75 -6.02 11.12
CA PHE A 147 -13.50 -5.37 11.46
C PHE A 147 -13.38 -4.02 10.75
N ARG A 148 -12.61 -3.14 11.38
CA ARG A 148 -12.27 -1.83 10.83
C ARG A 148 -10.80 -1.52 11.02
N LEU A 149 -10.14 -1.14 9.95
CA LEU A 149 -8.70 -0.84 9.91
C LEU A 149 -8.46 0.54 9.31
N GLU A 150 -7.46 1.23 9.80
CA GLU A 150 -7.03 2.53 9.32
C GLU A 150 -5.64 2.43 8.69
N ARG A 151 -5.42 3.19 7.62
CA ARG A 151 -4.13 3.25 6.95
C ARG A 151 -3.06 3.77 7.92
N ILE A 152 -1.88 3.17 7.84
CA ILE A 152 -0.70 3.70 8.50
C ILE A 152 0.46 3.90 7.51
N VAL A 153 1.34 4.83 7.87
CA VAL A 153 2.65 5.00 7.22
C VAL A 153 3.71 4.85 8.32
N ARG A 154 4.52 3.79 8.22
CA ARG A 154 5.58 3.54 9.20
C ARG A 154 6.75 4.51 8.95
N LYS A 155 7.19 5.20 10.00
CA LYS A 155 8.41 6.01 9.99
C LYS A 155 9.50 5.30 10.76
N SER A 156 10.67 5.12 10.15
CA SER A 156 11.82 4.56 10.85
C SER A 156 12.32 5.53 11.92
N LYS A 157 12.70 5.00 13.09
CA LYS A 157 13.37 5.79 14.14
C LYS A 157 14.76 6.29 13.73
N SER A 158 15.34 5.75 12.65
CA SER A 158 16.64 6.18 12.13
C SER A 158 16.54 7.26 11.07
N ILE A 159 15.34 7.61 10.58
CA ILE A 159 15.19 8.62 9.53
C ILE A 159 15.73 9.97 10.01
N GLY A 160 16.62 10.58 9.24
CA GLY A 160 17.27 11.85 9.58
C GLY A 160 18.30 11.79 10.73
N LYS A 161 18.59 10.61 11.31
CA LYS A 161 19.66 10.48 12.30
C LYS A 161 21.03 10.52 11.63
N LYS A 162 21.97 11.23 12.25
CA LYS A 162 23.39 11.21 11.84
C LYS A 162 23.95 9.79 11.97
N ALA A 163 24.86 9.46 11.06
CA ALA A 163 25.64 8.22 11.17
C ALA A 163 26.36 8.18 12.53
N PRO A 164 26.55 6.98 13.12
CA PRO A 164 27.41 6.82 14.30
C PRO A 164 28.81 7.40 14.05
N LYS A 165 29.45 7.92 15.11
CA LYS A 165 30.77 8.58 15.00
C LYS A 165 31.87 7.73 14.33
N ASN A 166 31.72 6.41 14.31
CA ASN A 166 32.70 5.45 13.79
C ASN A 166 32.12 4.56 12.67
N ALA A 167 31.10 5.04 11.94
CA ALA A 167 30.65 4.32 10.75
C ALA A 167 31.78 4.38 9.69
N ILE A 168 32.27 3.21 9.28
CA ILE A 168 33.20 3.02 8.15
C ILE A 168 32.38 2.79 6.89
#